data_AF-A0A7J5EBP5-F1
#
_entry.id   AF-A0A7J5EBP5-F1
#
_cell.length_a   1.000
_cell.length_b   1.000
_cell.length_c   1.000
_cell.angle_alpha   90.00
_cell.angle_beta   90.00
_cell.angle_gamma   90.00
#
_symmetry.space_group_name_H-M   'P 1'
#
loop_
_entity.id
_entity.type
_entity.pdbx_description
1 polymer ?
#
loop_
_entity_poly.entity_id
_entity_poly.type
_entity_poly.pdbx_seq_one_letter_code
_entity_poly.pdbx_strand_id
1 'polypeptide(L)'
;MLTSIIKYLLLFFLIISSLRGQDTTYLKLNLVEKKLPFGLTEKIPSQYPEVAVVLSGGGSKGIAQLGILKSLEEKNIRFTHLIGTSMGSIIGGLYSSGYSISEIDSIFHATNWNDFFSLEITDRRELFIDQKITEDKAIFALRLDGLSPVIPNSINTGQKVSNFLNLLTMNAPLHVKKNFNELIYDFKAVSTDLVNGRSVVLSKGSLSRAMRASSSVSFLLPPVEIDSLTLVDG
;
A
#
# COMPACT_ATOMS: atom_id res chain seq x y z
N MET A 1 37.85 -41.92 -62.50
CA MET A 1 37.53 -42.74 -61.31
C MET A 1 37.83 -42.00 -60.01
N LEU A 2 39.02 -41.40 -59.86
CA LEU A 2 39.44 -40.65 -58.67
C LEU A 2 38.54 -39.44 -58.32
N THR A 3 38.07 -38.70 -59.33
CA THR A 3 37.22 -37.51 -59.17
C THR A 3 35.81 -37.82 -58.64
N SER A 4 35.22 -38.96 -59.02
CA SER A 4 33.92 -39.38 -58.46
C SER A 4 34.05 -39.80 -57.00
N ILE A 5 35.13 -40.48 -56.62
CA ILE A 5 35.39 -40.93 -55.25
C ILE A 5 35.48 -39.73 -54.30
N ILE A 6 36.20 -38.68 -54.71
CA ILE A 6 36.32 -37.43 -53.92
C ILE A 6 34.96 -36.75 -53.73
N LYS A 7 34.11 -36.72 -54.76
CA LYS A 7 32.74 -36.16 -54.67
C LYS A 7 31.87 -36.94 -53.68
N TYR A 8 31.90 -38.27 -53.71
CA TYR A 8 31.14 -39.09 -52.76
C TYR A 8 31.65 -38.93 -51.33
N LEU A 9 32.97 -38.78 -51.14
CA LEU A 9 33.56 -38.56 -49.83
C LEU A 9 33.16 -37.19 -49.25
N LEU A 10 33.16 -36.14 -50.08
CA LEU A 10 32.66 -34.80 -49.69
C LEU A 10 31.18 -34.83 -49.34
N LEU A 11 30.36 -35.51 -50.13
CA LEU A 11 28.92 -35.65 -49.86
C LEU A 11 28.68 -36.41 -48.55
N PHE A 12 29.46 -37.46 -48.29
CA PHE A 12 29.41 -38.22 -47.04
C PHE A 12 29.78 -37.38 -45.82
N PHE A 13 30.85 -36.57 -45.90
CA PHE A 13 31.22 -35.65 -44.83
C PHE A 13 30.17 -34.57 -44.57
N LEU A 14 29.54 -34.04 -45.63
CA LEU A 14 28.43 -33.07 -45.54
C LEU A 14 27.21 -33.67 -44.81
N ILE A 15 26.85 -34.92 -45.11
CA ILE A 15 25.73 -35.62 -44.47
C ILE A 15 26.06 -35.95 -43.00
N ILE A 16 27.29 -36.35 -42.69
CA ILE A 16 27.69 -36.61 -41.29
C ILE A 16 27.70 -35.33 -40.47
N SER A 17 28.13 -34.20 -41.05
CA SER A 17 28.11 -32.91 -40.34
C SER A 17 26.71 -32.42 -40.02
N SER A 18 25.72 -32.66 -40.89
CA SER A 18 24.33 -32.29 -40.63
C SER A 18 23.64 -33.20 -39.62
N LEU A 19 24.05 -34.46 -39.53
CA LEU A 19 23.57 -35.42 -38.51
C LEU A 19 24.11 -35.14 -37.10
N ARG A 20 25.28 -34.49 -36.97
CA ARG A 20 25.92 -34.18 -35.67
C ARG A 20 25.62 -32.79 -35.11
N GLY A 21 24.77 -32.02 -35.79
CA GLY A 21 24.58 -30.58 -35.50
C GLY A 21 23.37 -30.20 -34.64
N GLN A 22 22.61 -31.15 -34.08
CA GLN A 22 21.41 -30.83 -33.28
C GLN A 22 21.50 -31.40 -31.87
N ASP A 23 22.20 -30.67 -31.00
CA ASP A 23 22.06 -30.85 -29.55
C ASP A 23 20.85 -30.03 -29.08
N THR A 24 19.73 -30.72 -28.82
CA THR A 24 18.54 -30.10 -28.24
C THR A 24 18.83 -29.78 -26.77
N THR A 25 19.09 -28.50 -26.48
CA THR A 25 19.20 -28.04 -25.09
C THR A 25 17.81 -27.78 -24.52
N TYR A 26 17.38 -28.62 -23.59
CA TYR A 26 16.14 -28.38 -22.85
C TYR A 26 16.41 -27.40 -21.70
N LEU A 27 15.94 -26.16 -21.86
CA LEU A 27 15.96 -25.18 -20.77
C LEU A 27 14.87 -25.54 -19.75
N LYS A 28 15.27 -26.16 -18.63
CA LYS A 28 14.37 -26.43 -17.51
C LYS A 28 14.20 -25.15 -16.68
N LEU A 29 13.10 -24.43 -16.91
CA LEU A 29 12.76 -23.25 -16.13
C LEU A 29 12.24 -23.68 -14.76
N ASN A 30 12.93 -23.30 -13.68
CA ASN A 30 12.44 -23.47 -12.31
C ASN A 30 11.41 -22.39 -12.02
N LEU A 31 10.13 -22.72 -12.14
CA LEU A 31 9.00 -21.80 -11.94
C LEU A 31 8.28 -22.10 -10.62
N VAL A 32 7.78 -21.06 -9.97
CA VAL A 32 6.92 -21.10 -8.79
C VAL A 32 5.54 -20.57 -9.18
N GLU A 33 4.49 -21.18 -8.63
CA GLU A 33 3.12 -20.75 -8.86
C GLU A 33 2.73 -19.65 -7.87
N LYS A 34 2.46 -18.46 -8.40
CA LYS A 34 1.92 -17.33 -7.65
C LYS A 34 0.41 -17.30 -7.83
N LYS A 35 -0.33 -17.29 -6.72
CA LYS A 35 -1.79 -17.09 -6.72
C LYS A 35 -2.09 -15.61 -6.93
N LEU A 36 -3.02 -15.34 -7.84
CA LEU A 36 -3.55 -14.02 -8.14
C LEU A 36 -5.03 -13.93 -7.72
N PRO A 37 -5.59 -12.71 -7.67
CA PRO A 37 -7.02 -12.53 -7.45
C PRO A 37 -7.90 -13.34 -8.43
N PHE A 38 -9.14 -13.62 -8.01
CA PHE A 38 -10.13 -14.37 -8.80
C PHE A 38 -9.75 -15.83 -9.13
N GLY A 39 -8.81 -16.43 -8.38
CA GLY A 39 -8.41 -17.82 -8.58
C GLY A 39 -7.46 -18.02 -9.77
N LEU A 40 -6.91 -16.93 -10.30
CA LEU A 40 -5.89 -16.96 -11.34
C LEU A 40 -4.54 -17.40 -10.75
N THR A 41 -3.68 -18.00 -11.57
CA THR A 41 -2.31 -18.31 -11.18
C THR A 41 -1.32 -17.89 -12.27
N GLU A 42 -0.18 -17.35 -11.84
CA GLU A 42 0.95 -16.97 -12.71
C GLU A 42 2.15 -17.86 -12.35
N LYS A 43 2.89 -18.31 -13.37
CA LYS A 43 4.15 -19.02 -13.16
C LYS A 43 5.31 -18.03 -13.27
N ILE A 44 5.99 -17.80 -12.16
CA ILE A 44 7.12 -16.87 -12.08
C ILE A 44 8.44 -17.63 -11.90
N PRO A 45 9.59 -17.12 -12.37
CA PRO A 45 10.88 -17.74 -12.08
C PRO A 45 11.15 -17.83 -10.57
N SER A 46 11.63 -18.97 -10.10
CA SER A 46 11.99 -19.20 -8.68
C SER A 46 13.08 -18.27 -8.15
N GLN A 47 13.94 -17.78 -9.04
CA GLN A 47 15.02 -16.85 -8.71
C GLN A 47 14.62 -15.38 -8.92
N TYR A 48 13.35 -15.11 -9.22
CA TYR A 48 12.89 -13.74 -9.40
C TYR A 48 12.98 -12.99 -8.06
N PRO A 49 13.61 -11.80 -8.01
CA PRO A 49 13.78 -11.08 -6.77
C PRO A 49 12.43 -10.63 -6.20
N GLU A 50 12.25 -10.81 -4.90
CA GLU A 50 11.15 -10.18 -4.19
C GLU A 50 11.53 -8.74 -3.87
N VAL A 51 10.75 -7.79 -4.40
CA VAL A 51 10.96 -6.36 -4.21
C VAL A 51 9.80 -5.82 -3.40
N ALA A 52 10.12 -5.04 -2.37
CA ALA A 52 9.14 -4.36 -1.53
C ALA A 52 9.21 -2.85 -1.78
N VAL A 53 8.06 -2.23 -1.98
CA VAL A 53 7.91 -0.76 -2.00
C VAL A 53 7.46 -0.32 -0.60
N VAL A 54 8.20 0.60 0.00
CA VAL A 54 7.90 1.14 1.34
C VAL A 54 7.51 2.61 1.22
N LEU A 55 6.28 2.92 1.62
CA LEU A 55 5.66 4.23 1.54
C LEU A 55 5.60 4.87 2.94
N SER A 56 6.39 5.92 3.16
CA SER A 56 6.48 6.59 4.46
C SER A 56 5.20 7.34 4.85
N GLY A 57 5.11 7.78 6.11
CA GLY A 57 4.18 8.83 6.48
C GLY A 57 4.55 10.20 5.88
N GLY A 58 3.66 11.19 6.04
CA GLY A 58 3.92 12.55 5.53
C GLY A 58 2.71 13.50 5.38
N GLY A 59 1.54 13.18 5.95
CA GLY A 59 0.34 14.03 5.84
C GLY A 59 -0.06 14.31 4.39
N SER A 60 -0.55 15.52 4.10
CA SER A 60 -1.00 15.93 2.76
C SER A 60 0.09 15.88 1.69
N LYS A 61 1.38 16.05 2.07
CA LYS A 61 2.51 15.93 1.15
C LYS A 61 2.79 14.49 0.71
N GLY A 62 2.21 13.50 1.40
CA GLY A 62 2.34 12.07 1.07
C GLY A 62 1.82 11.72 -0.32
N ILE A 63 0.99 12.56 -0.95
CA ILE A 63 0.51 12.37 -2.33
C ILE A 63 1.64 12.24 -3.35
N ALA A 64 2.83 12.80 -3.07
CA ALA A 64 4.01 12.64 -3.94
C ALA A 64 4.39 11.17 -4.18
N GLN A 65 4.04 10.27 -3.24
CA GLN A 65 4.27 8.84 -3.36
C GLN A 65 3.47 8.19 -4.49
N LEU A 66 2.32 8.76 -4.86
CA LEU A 66 1.55 8.31 -6.01
C LEU A 66 2.35 8.49 -7.32
N GLY A 67 3.12 9.57 -7.42
CA GLY A 67 4.04 9.80 -8.54
C GLY A 67 5.18 8.77 -8.60
N ILE A 68 5.64 8.27 -7.45
CA ILE A 68 6.63 7.19 -7.39
C ILE A 68 6.02 5.90 -7.95
N LEU A 69 4.83 5.51 -7.50
CA LEU A 69 4.12 4.33 -8.02
C LEU A 69 3.90 4.44 -9.54
N LYS A 70 3.55 5.64 -10.03
CA LYS A 70 3.41 5.91 -11.46
C LYS A 70 4.69 5.68 -12.23
N SER A 71 5.81 6.18 -11.71
CA SER A 71 7.11 5.98 -12.35
C SER A 71 7.50 4.49 -12.38
N LEU A 72 7.21 3.73 -11.31
CA LEU A 72 7.47 2.29 -11.27
C LEU A 72 6.63 1.54 -12.32
N GLU A 73 5.34 1.86 -12.47
CA GLU A 73 4.47 1.29 -13.52
C GLU A 73 4.99 1.61 -14.93
N GLU A 74 5.28 2.88 -15.21
CA GLU A 74 5.79 3.34 -16.52
C GLU A 74 7.11 2.67 -16.91
N LYS A 75 7.95 2.35 -15.92
CA LYS A 75 9.22 1.65 -16.13
C LYS A 75 9.09 0.13 -16.08
N ASN A 76 7.90 -0.42 -15.91
CA ASN A 76 7.64 -1.85 -15.75
C ASN A 76 8.47 -2.47 -14.61
N ILE A 77 8.74 -1.71 -13.55
CA ILE A 77 9.45 -2.21 -12.37
C ILE A 77 8.44 -2.98 -11.53
N ARG A 78 8.57 -4.31 -11.55
CA ARG A 78 7.70 -5.20 -10.78
C ARG A 78 8.13 -5.24 -9.31
N PHE A 79 7.15 -5.22 -8.42
CA PHE A 79 7.34 -5.48 -7.00
C PHE A 79 6.21 -6.37 -6.47
N THR A 80 6.44 -7.02 -5.35
CA THR A 80 5.54 -8.05 -4.79
C THR A 80 4.90 -7.61 -3.48
N HIS A 81 5.54 -6.70 -2.76
CA HIS A 81 5.10 -6.23 -1.45
C HIS A 81 4.95 -4.71 -1.43
N LEU A 82 3.95 -4.24 -0.69
CA LEU A 82 3.74 -2.81 -0.47
C LEU A 82 3.51 -2.58 1.03
N ILE A 83 4.39 -1.81 1.66
CA ILE A 83 4.31 -1.48 3.08
C ILE A 83 4.08 0.02 3.21
N GLY A 84 3.10 0.43 4.02
CA GLY A 84 2.77 1.85 4.18
C GLY A 84 2.55 2.26 5.63
N THR A 85 2.95 3.49 5.95
CA THR A 85 2.66 4.18 7.23
C THR A 85 1.86 5.46 6.95
N SER A 86 0.89 5.81 7.79
CA SER A 86 0.08 7.02 7.63
C SER A 86 -0.54 7.16 6.23
N MET A 87 -0.31 8.29 5.56
CA MET A 87 -0.70 8.51 4.17
C MET A 87 -0.19 7.43 3.21
N GLY A 88 1.03 6.91 3.42
CA GLY A 88 1.57 5.81 2.63
C GLY A 88 0.76 4.52 2.78
N SER A 89 0.14 4.28 3.94
CA SER A 89 -0.78 3.16 4.12
C SER A 89 -2.11 3.36 3.39
N ILE A 90 -2.59 4.61 3.28
CA ILE A 90 -3.81 4.93 2.54
C ILE A 90 -3.57 4.73 1.04
N ILE A 91 -2.54 5.37 0.48
CA ILE A 91 -2.19 5.23 -0.95
C ILE A 91 -1.88 3.76 -1.26
N GLY A 92 -1.06 3.13 -0.41
CA GLY A 92 -0.64 1.75 -0.57
C GLY A 92 -1.77 0.74 -0.50
N GLY A 93 -2.69 0.91 0.46
CA GLY A 93 -3.85 0.04 0.62
C GLY A 93 -4.84 0.17 -0.53
N LEU A 94 -5.12 1.40 -0.97
CA LEU A 94 -5.99 1.65 -2.13
C LEU A 94 -5.39 1.05 -3.40
N TYR A 95 -4.11 1.33 -3.68
CA TYR A 95 -3.43 0.81 -4.85
C TYR A 95 -3.36 -0.73 -4.84
N SER A 96 -3.05 -1.34 -3.70
CA SER A 96 -3.05 -2.82 -3.57
C SER A 96 -4.45 -3.42 -3.75
N SER A 97 -5.50 -2.70 -3.36
CA SER A 97 -6.90 -3.10 -3.57
C SER A 97 -7.41 -2.93 -5.01
N GLY A 98 -6.56 -2.47 -5.92
CA GLY A 98 -6.83 -2.44 -7.36
C GLY A 98 -7.27 -1.10 -7.91
N TYR A 99 -7.25 -0.03 -7.11
CA TYR A 99 -7.40 1.32 -7.65
C TYR A 99 -6.23 1.66 -8.58
N SER A 100 -6.55 2.20 -9.74
CA SER A 100 -5.56 2.77 -10.66
C SER A 100 -4.99 4.08 -10.11
N ILE A 101 -3.81 4.44 -10.61
CA ILE A 101 -3.14 5.69 -10.23
C ILE A 101 -4.03 6.90 -10.50
N SER A 102 -4.74 6.93 -11.63
CA SER A 102 -5.65 8.01 -11.99
C SER A 102 -6.87 8.11 -11.06
N GLU A 103 -7.38 6.98 -10.56
CA GLU A 103 -8.50 6.99 -9.62
C GLU A 103 -8.05 7.49 -8.26
N ILE A 104 -6.90 7.05 -7.77
CA ILE A 104 -6.32 7.55 -6.52
C ILE A 104 -6.05 9.05 -6.66
N ASP A 105 -5.46 9.49 -7.77
CA ASP A 105 -5.22 10.92 -8.05
C ASP A 105 -6.53 11.74 -8.00
N SER A 106 -7.58 11.25 -8.65
CA SER A 106 -8.90 11.89 -8.65
C SER A 106 -9.53 11.94 -7.26
N ILE A 107 -9.46 10.85 -6.49
CA ILE A 107 -9.92 10.79 -5.09
C ILE A 107 -9.19 11.85 -4.27
N PHE A 108 -7.87 11.95 -4.44
CA PHE A 108 -7.07 12.89 -3.69
C PHE A 108 -7.34 14.35 -4.07
N HIS A 109 -7.56 14.65 -5.35
CA HIS A 109 -7.92 15.99 -5.81
C HIS A 109 -9.34 16.42 -5.41
N ALA A 110 -10.29 15.48 -5.35
CA ALA A 110 -11.66 15.75 -4.94
C ALA A 110 -11.84 15.87 -3.41
N THR A 111 -10.85 15.43 -2.64
CA THR A 111 -10.91 15.37 -1.19
C THR A 111 -10.15 16.53 -0.55
N ASN A 112 -10.78 17.28 0.34
CA ASN A 112 -10.10 18.30 1.12
C ASN A 112 -9.34 17.64 2.29
N TRP A 113 -8.11 17.22 2.06
CA TRP A 113 -7.29 16.54 3.05
C TRP A 113 -6.93 17.39 4.28
N ASN A 114 -7.04 18.71 4.18
CA ASN A 114 -6.87 19.59 5.33
C ASN A 114 -7.97 19.32 6.37
N ASP A 115 -9.18 18.94 5.96
CA ASP A 115 -10.27 18.61 6.89
C ASP A 115 -9.98 17.35 7.73
N PHE A 116 -9.02 16.53 7.30
CA PHE A 116 -8.58 15.32 8.00
C PHE A 116 -7.29 15.50 8.77
N PHE A 117 -6.37 16.33 8.26
CA PHE A 117 -4.98 16.37 8.72
C PHE A 117 -4.50 17.77 9.19
N SER A 118 -5.33 18.82 9.17
CA SER A 118 -4.98 20.11 9.75
C SER A 118 -5.31 20.18 11.25
N LEU A 119 -4.46 20.87 12.00
CA LEU A 119 -4.74 21.30 13.38
C LEU A 119 -5.63 22.55 13.43
N GLU A 120 -6.04 23.06 12.26
CA GLU A 120 -6.94 24.22 12.21
C GLU A 120 -8.32 23.76 12.65
N ILE A 121 -8.67 24.24 13.83
CA ILE A 121 -9.98 24.13 14.45
C ILE A 121 -11.02 24.55 13.41
N THR A 122 -12.02 23.70 13.22
CA THR A 122 -13.23 23.81 12.39
C THR A 122 -13.46 25.15 11.68
N ASP A 123 -13.76 25.13 10.38
CA ASP A 123 -14.17 26.31 9.64
C ASP A 123 -15.27 27.07 10.42
N ARG A 124 -14.97 28.33 10.81
CA ARG A 124 -15.88 29.19 11.58
C ARG A 124 -17.29 29.23 10.99
N ARG A 125 -17.48 28.97 9.70
CA ARG A 125 -18.79 28.93 9.04
C ARG A 125 -19.65 27.73 9.46
N GLU A 126 -19.05 26.65 9.94
CA GLU A 126 -19.72 25.43 10.38
C GLU A 126 -20.11 25.44 11.87
N LEU A 127 -19.67 26.46 12.63
CA LEU A 127 -19.91 26.57 14.06
C LEU A 127 -21.17 27.36 14.40
N PHE A 128 -21.92 26.88 15.39
CA PHE A 128 -23.00 27.64 16.02
C PHE A 128 -22.43 28.87 16.76
N ILE A 129 -23.23 29.92 16.94
CA ILE A 129 -22.79 31.21 17.53
C ILE A 129 -22.12 31.04 18.90
N ASP A 130 -22.61 30.11 19.72
CA ASP A 130 -22.04 29.84 21.05
C ASP A 130 -20.66 29.15 20.98
N GLN A 131 -20.41 28.36 19.93
CA GLN A 131 -19.13 27.70 19.69
C GLN A 131 -18.07 28.69 19.19
N LYS A 132 -18.47 29.66 18.34
CA LYS A 132 -17.60 30.74 17.84
C LYS A 132 -17.01 31.57 18.98
N ILE A 133 -17.82 31.89 19.99
CA ILE A 133 -17.39 32.70 21.15
C ILE A 133 -16.43 31.91 22.05
N THR A 134 -16.49 30.58 22.02
CA THR A 134 -15.67 29.68 22.85
C THR A 134 -14.31 29.41 22.21
N GLU A 135 -14.25 29.21 20.89
CA GLU A 135 -12.99 29.03 20.15
C GLU A 135 -12.12 30.31 20.16
N ASP A 136 -12.74 31.49 20.18
CA ASP A 136 -12.03 32.77 20.26
C ASP A 136 -11.27 33.00 21.58
N LYS A 137 -11.49 32.15 22.59
CA LYS A 137 -10.90 32.32 23.92
C LYS A 137 -9.68 31.43 24.20
N ALA A 138 -9.43 30.37 23.40
CA ALA A 138 -8.21 29.57 23.53
C ALA A 138 -7.96 28.70 22.30
N ILE A 139 -6.84 28.94 21.62
CA ILE A 139 -6.26 28.03 20.59
C ILE A 139 -5.80 26.70 21.24
N PHE A 140 -5.61 26.69 22.56
CA PHE A 140 -5.17 25.54 23.35
C PHE A 140 -5.92 25.47 24.68
N ALA A 141 -6.92 24.60 24.80
CA ALA A 141 -7.66 24.37 26.04
C ALA A 141 -7.11 23.13 26.75
N LEU A 142 -6.12 23.32 27.63
CA LEU A 142 -5.63 22.26 28.50
C LEU A 142 -6.62 22.09 29.65
N ARG A 143 -7.38 20.98 29.65
CA ARG A 143 -8.20 20.64 30.82
C ARG A 143 -7.26 20.32 31.98
N LEU A 144 -7.54 20.84 33.17
CA LEU A 144 -6.83 20.49 34.39
C LEU A 144 -7.76 19.66 35.28
N ASP A 145 -7.26 18.54 35.79
CA ASP A 145 -7.85 17.84 36.92
C ASP A 145 -7.00 18.15 38.16
N GLY A 146 -7.43 19.13 38.95
CA GLY A 146 -6.60 19.77 39.97
C GLY A 146 -5.43 20.54 39.36
N LEU A 147 -4.20 20.12 39.67
CA LEU A 147 -2.94 20.67 39.11
C LEU A 147 -2.39 19.81 37.95
N SER A 148 -3.04 18.71 37.61
CA SER A 148 -2.57 17.78 36.60
C SER A 148 -3.17 18.11 35.24
N PRO A 149 -2.34 18.33 34.20
CA PRO A 149 -2.85 18.55 32.86
C PRO A 149 -3.44 17.28 32.27
N VAL A 150 -4.72 17.34 31.91
CA VAL A 150 -5.43 16.30 31.17
C VAL A 150 -5.12 16.47 29.70
N ILE A 151 -4.24 15.60 29.18
CA ILE A 151 -3.90 15.57 27.78
C ILE A 151 -5.10 14.97 27.01
N PRO A 152 -5.73 15.72 26.09
CA PRO A 152 -6.85 15.20 25.32
C PRO A 152 -6.37 14.10 24.36
N ASN A 153 -7.15 13.03 24.24
CA ASN A 153 -6.82 11.91 23.35
C ASN A 153 -6.92 12.28 21.85
N SER A 154 -7.69 13.32 21.49
CA SER A 154 -7.91 13.77 20.10
C SER A 154 -8.55 15.15 20.01
N ILE A 155 -8.28 15.88 18.93
CA ILE A 155 -8.95 17.15 18.58
C ILE A 155 -10.18 16.90 17.67
N ASN A 156 -10.22 15.79 16.92
CA ASN A 156 -11.33 15.37 16.05
C ASN A 156 -11.92 14.01 16.52
N THR A 157 -13.17 13.68 16.17
CA THR A 157 -13.77 12.35 16.46
C THR A 157 -13.22 11.23 15.57
N GLY A 158 -12.51 11.56 14.49
CA GLY A 158 -11.96 10.62 13.51
C GLY A 158 -13.01 9.88 12.68
N GLN A 159 -14.31 10.13 12.91
CA GLN A 159 -15.41 9.44 12.23
C GLN A 159 -15.45 9.76 10.74
N LYS A 160 -15.16 11.01 10.35
CA LYS A 160 -15.13 11.42 8.93
C LYS A 160 -14.10 10.61 8.15
N VAL A 161 -12.87 10.50 8.67
CA VAL A 161 -11.79 9.70 8.07
C VAL A 161 -12.17 8.21 8.02
N SER A 162 -12.71 7.66 9.11
CA SER A 162 -13.15 6.26 9.15
C SER A 162 -14.22 5.96 8.10
N ASN A 163 -15.24 6.83 7.99
CA ASN A 163 -16.31 6.69 7.00
C ASN A 163 -15.77 6.78 5.57
N PHE A 164 -14.88 7.74 5.32
CA PHE A 164 -14.24 7.91 4.02
C PHE A 164 -13.45 6.66 3.61
N LEU A 165 -12.57 6.15 4.48
CA LEU A 165 -11.80 4.93 4.21
C LEU A 165 -12.70 3.70 4.06
N ASN A 166 -13.77 3.58 4.85
CA ASN A 166 -14.75 2.51 4.70
C ASN A 166 -15.38 2.55 3.30
N LEU A 167 -15.86 3.71 2.84
CA LEU A 167 -16.47 3.85 1.52
C LEU A 167 -15.49 3.49 0.39
N LEU A 168 -14.24 3.95 0.47
CA LEU A 168 -13.22 3.59 -0.52
C LEU A 168 -12.95 2.08 -0.55
N THR A 169 -12.78 1.45 0.62
CA THR A 169 -12.53 -0.01 0.66
C THR A 169 -13.75 -0.84 0.26
N MET A 170 -14.97 -0.37 0.50
CA MET A 170 -16.19 -1.03 0.03
C MET A 170 -16.31 -0.97 -1.49
N ASN A 171 -15.93 0.16 -2.10
CA ASN A 171 -15.94 0.35 -3.55
C ASN A 171 -14.67 -0.16 -4.25
N ALA A 172 -13.71 -0.71 -3.50
CA ALA A 172 -12.47 -1.21 -4.06
C ALA A 172 -12.73 -2.39 -5.02
N PRO A 173 -11.97 -2.49 -6.14
CA PRO A 173 -12.07 -3.62 -7.06
C PRO A 173 -11.79 -4.98 -6.41
N LEU A 174 -10.93 -5.02 -5.39
CA LEU A 174 -10.57 -6.23 -4.66
C LEU A 174 -10.88 -6.10 -3.17
N HIS A 175 -11.62 -7.07 -2.66
CA HIS A 175 -11.93 -7.19 -1.23
C HIS A 175 -11.11 -8.31 -0.58
N VAL A 176 -10.60 -8.02 0.61
CA VAL A 176 -9.87 -8.96 1.45
C VAL A 176 -10.83 -9.98 2.06
N LYS A 177 -10.53 -11.28 1.94
CA LYS A 177 -11.31 -12.32 2.63
C LYS A 177 -10.66 -12.75 3.93
N LYS A 178 -9.34 -12.99 3.92
CA LYS A 178 -8.60 -13.39 5.12
C LYS A 178 -7.42 -12.46 5.42
N ASN A 179 -6.54 -12.25 4.46
CA ASN A 179 -5.29 -11.52 4.66
C ASN A 179 -5.00 -10.58 3.47
N PHE A 180 -4.16 -9.57 3.72
CA PHE A 180 -3.81 -8.57 2.73
C PHE A 180 -2.86 -9.09 1.63
N ASN A 181 -2.33 -10.30 1.77
CA ASN A 181 -1.56 -10.97 0.70
C ASN A 181 -2.45 -11.48 -0.46
N GLU A 182 -3.78 -11.39 -0.33
CA GLU A 182 -4.75 -11.70 -1.38
C GLU A 182 -4.97 -10.53 -2.35
N LEU A 183 -4.46 -9.35 -2.00
CA LEU A 183 -4.48 -8.15 -2.84
C LEU A 183 -3.46 -8.27 -4.00
N ILE A 184 -3.44 -7.30 -4.92
CA ILE A 184 -2.50 -7.33 -6.07
C ILE A 184 -1.03 -7.38 -5.59
N TYR A 185 -0.75 -6.62 -4.54
CA TYR A 185 0.52 -6.61 -3.82
C TYR A 185 0.27 -7.07 -2.39
N ASP A 186 1.23 -7.82 -1.80
CA ASP A 186 1.11 -8.17 -0.39
C ASP A 186 1.26 -6.90 0.46
N PHE A 187 0.11 -6.40 0.93
CA PHE A 187 0.03 -5.12 1.60
C PHE A 187 0.22 -5.26 3.12
N LYS A 188 0.94 -4.31 3.71
CA LYS A 188 1.09 -4.15 5.16
C LYS A 188 0.91 -2.69 5.55
N ALA A 189 0.09 -2.43 6.56
CA ALA A 189 0.01 -1.11 7.21
C ALA A 189 0.82 -1.15 8.52
N VAL A 190 1.60 -0.10 8.80
CA VAL A 190 2.42 0.00 10.01
C VAL A 190 1.79 1.01 10.96
N SER A 191 1.62 0.59 12.21
CA SER A 191 1.10 1.41 13.31
C SER A 191 2.04 1.32 14.51
N THR A 192 1.80 2.13 15.53
CA THR A 192 2.46 2.03 16.83
C THR A 192 1.43 1.73 17.92
N ASP A 193 1.71 0.77 18.79
CA ASP A 193 0.94 0.55 20.02
C ASP A 193 1.23 1.68 21.00
N LEU A 194 0.22 2.51 21.26
CA LEU A 194 0.32 3.68 22.11
C LEU A 194 0.69 3.34 23.56
N VAL A 195 0.36 2.14 24.03
CA VAL A 195 0.59 1.74 25.43
C VAL A 195 2.06 1.47 25.70
N ASN A 196 2.75 0.81 24.77
CA ASN A 196 4.14 0.34 24.97
C ASN A 196 5.15 0.89 23.95
N GLY A 197 4.70 1.67 22.97
CA GLY A 197 5.53 2.30 21.94
C GLY A 197 6.09 1.33 20.89
N ARG A 198 5.59 0.10 20.80
CA ARG A 198 6.10 -0.90 19.83
C ARG A 198 5.43 -0.73 18.48
N SER A 199 6.20 -0.92 17.42
CA SER A 199 5.67 -0.99 16.06
C SER A 199 4.82 -2.27 15.89
N VAL A 200 3.69 -2.11 15.22
CA VAL A 200 2.69 -3.14 14.93
C VAL A 200 2.46 -3.18 13.43
N VAL A 201 2.65 -4.35 12.82
CA VAL A 201 2.43 -4.56 11.39
C VAL A 201 1.07 -5.23 11.16
N LEU A 202 0.14 -4.49 10.55
CA LEU A 202 -1.20 -4.94 10.21
C LEU A 202 -1.20 -5.57 8.82
N SER A 203 -1.54 -6.85 8.77
CA SER A 203 -1.49 -7.68 7.54
C SER A 203 -2.80 -8.41 7.21
N LYS A 204 -3.84 -8.19 8.01
CA LYS A 204 -5.13 -8.88 7.93
C LYS A 204 -6.26 -8.08 8.57
N GLY A 205 -7.49 -8.54 8.38
CA GLY A 205 -8.70 -7.91 8.95
C GLY A 205 -9.32 -6.87 8.01
N SER A 206 -9.91 -5.82 8.58
CA SER A 206 -10.50 -4.73 7.80
C SER A 206 -9.40 -3.83 7.23
N LEU A 207 -9.32 -3.73 5.91
CA LEU A 207 -8.35 -2.87 5.22
C LEU A 207 -8.52 -1.40 5.62
N SER A 208 -9.76 -0.90 5.69
CA SER A 208 -10.04 0.47 6.11
C SER A 208 -9.62 0.73 7.55
N ARG A 209 -9.88 -0.21 8.46
CA ARG A 209 -9.47 -0.10 9.87
C ARG A 209 -7.96 -0.15 10.02
N ALA A 210 -7.26 -0.95 9.22
CA ALA A 210 -5.79 -0.98 9.21
C ALA A 210 -5.19 0.33 8.70
N MET A 211 -5.69 0.87 7.58
CA MET A 211 -5.29 2.20 7.08
C MET A 211 -5.64 3.31 8.07
N ARG A 212 -6.78 3.22 8.75
CA ARG A 212 -7.21 4.20 9.76
C ARG A 212 -6.32 4.15 11.00
N ALA A 213 -5.96 2.97 11.50
CA ALA A 213 -5.03 2.80 12.62
C ALA A 213 -3.65 3.39 12.27
N SER A 214 -3.11 3.01 11.11
CA SER A 214 -1.83 3.51 10.59
C SER A 214 -1.84 5.01 10.29
N SER A 215 -2.99 5.66 10.07
CA SER A 215 -3.09 7.12 9.88
C SER A 215 -3.61 7.89 11.11
N SER A 216 -3.65 7.26 12.29
CA SER A 216 -4.11 7.89 13.54
C SER A 216 -3.03 8.77 14.16
N VAL A 217 -2.77 9.92 13.54
CA VAL A 217 -1.79 10.89 14.05
C VAL A 217 -2.17 11.31 15.48
N SER A 218 -1.28 11.04 16.44
CA SER A 218 -1.48 11.34 17.85
C SER A 218 -1.89 12.80 18.07
N PHE A 219 -2.80 13.03 19.01
CA PHE A 219 -3.44 14.32 19.33
C PHE A 219 -4.38 14.88 18.25
N LEU A 220 -4.22 14.51 16.99
CA LEU A 220 -5.10 14.94 15.91
C LEU A 220 -6.32 14.02 15.76
N LEU A 221 -6.05 12.72 15.67
CA LEU A 221 -7.06 11.67 15.49
C LEU A 221 -7.05 10.71 16.68
N PRO A 222 -8.22 10.13 17.02
CA PRO A 222 -8.29 9.13 18.09
C PRO A 222 -7.52 7.88 17.69
N PRO A 223 -6.83 7.26 18.67
CA PRO A 223 -6.30 5.92 18.52
C PRO A 223 -7.40 4.95 18.08
N VAL A 224 -6.98 3.92 17.35
CA VAL A 224 -7.88 2.86 16.90
C VAL A 224 -7.59 1.61 17.70
N GLU A 225 -8.59 1.14 18.42
CA GLU A 225 -8.51 -0.17 19.09
C GLU A 225 -8.57 -1.27 18.02
N ILE A 226 -7.61 -2.19 18.02
CA ILE A 226 -7.65 -3.44 17.26
C ILE A 226 -7.28 -4.57 18.21
N ASP A 227 -8.22 -5.49 18.43
CA ASP A 227 -8.12 -6.55 19.44
C ASP A 227 -7.83 -5.96 20.83
N SER A 228 -6.62 -6.19 21.37
CA SER A 228 -6.18 -5.67 22.67
C SER A 228 -5.19 -4.50 22.55
N LEU A 229 -5.01 -3.95 21.35
CA LEU A 229 -4.01 -2.93 21.05
C LEU A 229 -4.67 -1.58 20.79
N THR A 230 -4.13 -0.54 21.41
CA THR A 230 -4.49 0.86 21.15
C THR A 230 -3.51 1.44 20.14
N LEU A 231 -3.91 1.55 18.87
CA LEU A 231 -3.00 1.87 17.79
C LEU A 231 -3.06 3.33 17.36
N VAL A 232 -1.89 3.93 17.17
CA VAL A 232 -1.67 5.24 16.55
C VAL A 232 -0.83 5.12 15.27
N ASP A 233 -0.59 6.25 14.61
CA ASP A 233 0.33 6.34 13.46
C ASP A 233 1.71 5.69 13.79
N GLY A 234 2.32 5.10 12.75
CA GLY A 234 3.50 4.23 12.84
C GLY A 234 4.84 4.94 12.88
#